data_AF-A0A2V8T543-F1
#
_entry.id   AF-A0A2V8T543-F1
#
_cell.length_a   1.000
_cell.length_b   1.000
_cell.length_c   1.000
_cell.angle_alpha   90.00
_cell.angle_beta   90.00
_cell.angle_gamma   90.00
#
_symmetry.space_group_name_H-M   'P 1'
#
loop_
_entity.id
_entity.type
_entity.pdbx_description
1 polymer ?
#
loop_
_entity_poly.entity_id
_entity_poly.type
_entity_poly.pdbx_seq_one_letter_code
_entity_poly.pdbx_strand_id
1 'polypeptide(L)'
;ASGKMSVLDRPGLQDASKVWASAGSDWHHSRWDRRRIIHSSPEKVHVDTKFTRCRADGSVIGSFESLYILTKENGQWGVKLRSSFAP
;
A
#
# COMPACT_ATOMS: atom_id res chain seq x y z
N ALA A 1 7.33 10.57 1.92
CA ALA A 1 7.47 9.68 3.10
C ALA A 1 7.58 10.52 4.37
N SER A 2 6.70 10.33 5.35
CA SER A 2 6.62 11.16 6.56
C SER A 2 7.59 10.76 7.68
N GLY A 3 8.28 9.62 7.55
CA GLY A 3 9.13 9.06 8.61
C GLY A 3 8.36 8.53 9.83
N LYS A 4 7.02 8.66 9.85
CA LYS A 4 6.16 8.20 10.95
C LYS A 4 5.67 6.78 10.68
N MET A 5 5.73 5.94 11.71
CA MET A 5 5.14 4.61 11.73
C MET A 5 3.90 4.62 12.63
N SER A 6 2.77 4.16 12.10
CA SER A 6 1.54 3.96 12.88
C SER A 6 1.31 2.46 13.05
N VAL A 7 1.00 2.05 14.27
CA VAL A 7 0.64 0.67 14.59
C VAL A 7 -0.88 0.59 14.70
N LEU A 8 -1.48 -0.36 13.98
CA LEU A 8 -2.92 -0.64 14.01
C LEU A 8 -3.11 -1.96 14.75
N ASP A 9 -3.29 -1.92 16.06
CA ASP A 9 -3.27 -3.11 16.92
C ASP A 9 -4.50 -4.02 16.80
N ARG A 10 -5.55 -3.57 16.11
CA ARG A 10 -6.74 -4.37 15.82
C ARG A 10 -7.35 -4.01 14.46
N PRO A 11 -8.13 -4.93 13.85
CA PRO A 11 -8.88 -4.65 12.63
C PRO A 11 -9.78 -3.41 12.76
N GLY A 12 -9.98 -2.70 11.65
CA GLY A 12 -10.88 -1.55 11.56
C GLY A 12 -10.33 -0.23 12.10
N LEU A 13 -9.08 -0.17 12.57
CA LEU A 13 -8.45 1.09 12.99
C LEU A 13 -7.97 1.97 11.83
N GLN A 14 -7.93 1.44 10.60
CA GLN A 14 -7.59 2.22 9.42
C GLN A 14 -8.74 3.20 9.10
N ASP A 15 -8.48 4.49 9.25
CA ASP A 15 -9.42 5.54 8.87
C ASP A 15 -9.53 5.62 7.34
N ALA A 16 -10.61 5.06 6.79
CA ALA A 16 -10.85 5.05 5.36
C ALA A 16 -10.94 6.46 4.76
N SER A 17 -11.50 7.43 5.50
CA SER A 17 -11.63 8.81 5.01
C SER A 17 -10.26 9.44 4.75
N LYS A 18 -9.30 9.22 5.65
CA LYS A 18 -7.91 9.67 5.48
C LYS A 18 -7.20 8.97 4.34
N VAL A 19 -7.47 7.67 4.15
CA VAL A 19 -6.90 6.90 3.02
C VAL A 19 -7.37 7.47 1.69
N TRP A 20 -8.67 7.77 1.56
CA TRP A 20 -9.21 8.37 0.34
C TRP A 20 -8.75 9.81 0.14
N ALA A 21 -8.71 10.61 1.21
CA ALA A 21 -8.20 11.97 1.15
C ALA A 21 -6.74 12.02 0.68
N SER A 22 -5.89 11.05 1.09
CA SER A 22 -4.49 11.01 0.68
C SER A 22 -4.29 10.69 -0.80
N ALA A 23 -5.32 10.21 -1.50
CA ALA A 23 -5.27 10.02 -2.96
C ALA A 23 -5.18 11.35 -3.72
N GLY A 24 -5.74 12.43 -3.16
CA GLY A 24 -5.84 13.74 -3.78
C GLY A 24 -7.15 13.91 -4.59
N SER A 25 -7.59 15.15 -4.78
CA SER A 25 -8.86 15.49 -5.45
C SER A 25 -8.91 15.04 -6.91
N ASP A 26 -7.78 15.05 -7.61
CA ASP A 26 -7.72 14.71 -9.04
C ASP A 26 -7.57 13.20 -9.28
N TRP A 27 -7.51 12.40 -8.22
CA TRP A 27 -7.34 10.96 -8.33
C TRP A 27 -8.58 10.31 -8.93
N HIS A 28 -8.39 9.56 -10.01
CA HIS A 28 -9.42 8.68 -10.57
C HIS A 28 -9.15 7.22 -10.24
N HIS A 29 -7.91 6.78 -10.41
CA HIS A 29 -7.52 5.40 -10.14
C HIS A 29 -6.04 5.25 -9.84
N SER A 30 -5.68 4.10 -9.27
CA SER A 30 -4.30 3.66 -9.12
C SER A 30 -4.09 2.37 -9.90
N ARG A 31 -2.90 2.21 -10.48
CA ARG A 31 -2.48 0.97 -11.14
C ARG A 31 -1.16 0.48 -10.57
N TRP A 32 -0.99 -0.84 -10.53
CA TRP A 32 0.29 -1.44 -10.17
C TRP A 32 1.26 -1.32 -11.34
N ASP A 33 2.47 -0.83 -11.07
CA ASP A 33 3.60 -0.90 -11.99
C ASP A 33 4.44 -2.15 -11.70
N ARG A 34 4.67 -2.44 -10.41
CA ARG A 34 5.48 -3.57 -9.96
C ARG A 34 4.88 -4.21 -8.71
N ARG A 35 4.91 -5.55 -8.67
CA ARG A 35 4.58 -6.39 -7.51
C ARG A 35 5.55 -7.57 -7.51
N ARG A 36 6.74 -7.36 -6.96
CA ARG A 36 7.82 -8.35 -6.94
C ARG A 36 7.90 -9.01 -5.57
N ILE A 37 7.78 -10.33 -5.52
CA ILE A 37 8.09 -11.10 -4.32
C ILE A 37 9.60 -11.09 -4.13
N ILE A 38 10.07 -10.60 -2.98
CA ILE A 38 11.49 -10.61 -2.62
C ILE A 38 11.82 -11.93 -1.92
N HIS A 39 11.07 -12.21 -0.85
CA HIS A 39 11.20 -13.42 -0.04
C HIS A 39 9.80 -13.95 0.29
N SER A 40 9.67 -15.27 0.39
CA SER A 40 8.45 -15.93 0.78
C SER A 40 8.73 -17.17 1.63
N SER A 41 7.84 -17.40 2.59
CA SER A 41 7.67 -18.65 3.33
C SER A 41 6.18 -19.03 3.32
N PRO A 42 5.80 -20.20 3.86
CA PRO A 42 4.38 -20.59 3.93
C PRO A 42 3.47 -19.58 4.65
N GLU A 43 4.01 -18.79 5.57
CA GLU A 43 3.24 -17.89 6.44
C GLU A 43 3.70 -16.40 6.38
N LYS A 44 4.72 -16.06 5.58
CA LYS A 44 5.20 -14.67 5.45
C LYS A 44 5.72 -14.35 4.04
N VAL A 45 5.41 -13.16 3.54
CA VAL A 45 5.87 -12.68 2.23
C VAL A 45 6.32 -11.23 2.31
N HIS A 46 7.47 -10.93 1.71
CA HIS A 46 7.93 -9.55 1.49
C HIS A 46 7.74 -9.18 0.03
N VAL A 47 7.10 -8.05 -0.23
CA VAL A 47 6.76 -7.59 -1.59
C VAL A 47 7.30 -6.19 -1.83
N ASP A 48 8.18 -6.07 -2.82
CA ASP A 48 8.57 -4.80 -3.42
C ASP A 48 7.48 -4.37 -4.41
N THR A 49 6.88 -3.21 -4.16
CA THR A 49 5.77 -2.69 -4.95
C THR A 49 6.05 -1.30 -5.47
N LYS A 50 5.51 -1.04 -6.65
CA LYS A 50 5.39 0.30 -7.22
C LYS A 50 3.99 0.47 -7.79
N PHE A 51 3.35 1.59 -7.51
CA PHE A 51 2.06 1.93 -8.10
C PHE A 51 2.04 3.37 -8.59
N THR A 52 1.22 3.63 -9.60
CA THR A 52 1.01 4.95 -10.18
C THR A 52 -0.43 5.38 -9.96
N ARG A 53 -0.60 6.62 -9.51
CA ARG A 53 -1.90 7.31 -9.45
C ARG A 53 -2.12 8.09 -10.74
N CYS A 54 -3.34 8.02 -11.26
CA CYS A 54 -3.72 8.65 -12.52
C CYS A 54 -4.99 9.49 -12.36
N ARG A 55 -5.08 10.55 -13.16
CA ARG A 55 -6.32 11.31 -13.38
C ARG A 55 -7.26 10.56 -14.33
N ALA A 56 -8.45 11.10 -14.53
CA ALA A 56 -9.46 10.52 -15.42
C ALA A 56 -9.03 10.48 -16.89
N ASP A 57 -8.25 11.47 -17.34
CA ASP A 57 -7.69 11.55 -18.69
C ASP A 57 -6.48 10.60 -18.91
N GLY A 58 -6.09 9.83 -17.89
CA GLY A 58 -4.94 8.94 -17.91
C GLY A 58 -3.60 9.61 -17.61
N SER A 59 -3.55 10.93 -17.41
CA SER A 59 -2.32 11.62 -17.01
C SER A 59 -1.86 11.18 -15.63
N VAL A 60 -0.54 11.12 -15.43
CA VAL A 60 0.06 10.65 -14.19
C VAL A 60 0.03 11.75 -13.13
N ILE A 61 -0.42 11.39 -11.93
CA ILE A 61 -0.30 12.22 -10.72
C ILE A 61 1.06 11.95 -10.07
N GLY A 62 1.44 10.68 -9.96
CA GLY A 62 2.73 10.27 -9.42
C GLY A 62 2.86 8.76 -9.28
N SER A 63 4.10 8.28 -9.22
CA SER A 63 4.45 6.88 -9.00
C SER A 63 5.22 6.73 -7.70
N PHE A 64 4.85 5.73 -6.89
CA PHE A 64 5.34 5.59 -5.53
C PHE A 64 5.85 4.18 -5.27
N GLU A 65 7.06 4.10 -4.72
CA GLU A 65 7.66 2.87 -4.24
C GLU A 65 7.08 2.53 -2.85
N SER A 66 6.88 1.24 -2.56
CA SER A 66 6.40 0.77 -1.26
C SER A 66 6.84 -0.66 -0.96
N LEU A 67 7.12 -0.95 0.31
CA LEU A 67 7.37 -2.30 0.82
C LEU A 67 6.12 -2.78 1.56
N TYR A 68 5.65 -3.98 1.20
CA TYR A 68 4.56 -4.66 1.87
C TYR A 68 5.11 -5.93 2.54
N ILE A 69 4.73 -6.14 3.80
CA ILE A 69 4.96 -7.39 4.52
C ILE A 69 3.61 -8.01 4.79
N LEU A 70 3.39 -9.19 4.22
CA LEU A 70 2.18 -9.97 4.42
C LEU A 70 2.49 -11.12 5.38
N THR A 71 1.57 -11.39 6.30
CA THR A 71 1.59 -12.57 7.16
C THR A 71 0.31 -13.36 6.95
N LYS A 72 0.42 -14.67 7.10
CA LYS A 72 -0.72 -15.58 7.19
C LYS A 72 -0.93 -15.89 8.66
N GLU A 73 -2.10 -15.58 9.17
CA GLU A 73 -2.47 -15.76 10.57
C GLU A 73 -3.84 -16.44 10.59
N ASN A 74 -3.96 -17.55 11.32
CA ASN A 74 -5.18 -18.37 11.37
C ASN A 74 -5.72 -18.75 9.97
N GLY A 75 -4.81 -19.07 9.04
CA GLY A 75 -5.16 -19.45 7.67
C GLY A 75 -5.44 -18.27 6.72
N GLN A 76 -5.42 -17.02 7.19
CA GLN A 76 -5.78 -15.83 6.42
C GLN A 76 -4.58 -14.94 6.16
N TRP A 77 -4.40 -14.50 4.92
CA TRP A 77 -3.36 -13.53 4.55
C TRP A 77 -3.83 -12.09 4.79
N GLY A 78 -2.96 -11.27 5.34
CA GLY A 78 -3.18 -9.83 5.50
C GLY A 78 -1.88 -9.03 5.36
N VAL A 79 -2.01 -7.74 5.04
CA VAL A 79 -0.87 -6.80 5.10
C VAL A 79 -0.63 -6.47 6.56
N LYS A 80 0.47 -6.99 7.12
CA LYS A 80 0.86 -6.73 8.52
C LYS A 80 1.61 -5.42 8.66
N LEU A 81 2.39 -5.05 7.65
CA LEU A 81 3.12 -3.79 7.60
C LEU A 81 3.19 -3.26 6.17
N ARG A 82 3.07 -1.95 6.03
CA ARG A 82 3.33 -1.22 4.80
C ARG A 82 4.23 -0.03 5.08
N SER A 83 5.32 0.10 4.33
CA SER A 83 6.14 1.31 4.26
C SER A 83 6.02 1.91 2.87
N SER A 84 5.64 3.19 2.76
CA SER A 84 5.30 3.82 1.48
C SER A 84 5.94 5.19 1.34
N PHE A 85 6.38 5.50 0.11
CA PHE A 85 6.80 6.85 -0.26
C PHE A 85 5.64 7.74 -0.72
N ALA A 86 4.43 7.18 -0.88
CA ALA A 86 3.23 7.96 -1.17
C ALA A 86 2.90 8.95 -0.04
N PRO A 87 2.32 10.12 -0.37
CA PRO A 87 1.87 11.09 0.60
C PRO A 87 0.67 10.60 1.42
#